data_AF-A0A3M0ZD46-F1
#
_entry.id   AF-A0A3M0ZD46-F1
#
_cell.length_a   1.000
_cell.length_b   1.000
_cell.length_c   1.000
_cell.angle_alpha   90.00
_cell.angle_beta   90.00
_cell.angle_gamma   90.00
#
_symmetry.space_group_name_H-M   'P 1'
#
loop_
_entity.id
_entity.type
_entity.pdbx_description
1 polymer ?
#
loop_
_entity_poly.entity_id
_entity_poly.type
_entity_poly.pdbx_seq_one_letter_code
_entity_poly.pdbx_strand_id
1 'polypeptide(L)'
;MLHCRPLAARSRILEKLGLSPRSYALMTLHRPSNVDDPAALSQIVTAIGLLQERLPIVFPVHPRTLARLDAAHLRATLESLSRVRMLPPTGYLDFLALEENARLILTDSGGIQEEAVVLEVPCVTLRDNTERPVTIESGWNRLAGNDPERILATATACLEETPGHSGIPPLWDGRAAERIERVLCGFF
;
A
#
# COMPACT_ATOMS: atom_id res chain seq x y z
N MET A 1 11.33 -9.65 -0.92
CA MET A 1 10.66 -9.08 -2.10
C MET A 1 11.34 -9.41 -3.43
N LEU A 2 12.47 -8.81 -3.83
CA LEU A 2 13.04 -8.99 -5.20
C LEU A 2 13.28 -10.45 -5.62
N HIS A 3 13.76 -11.31 -4.72
CA HIS A 3 13.93 -12.75 -4.98
C HIS A 3 12.59 -13.48 -5.22
N CYS A 4 11.50 -13.00 -4.62
CA CYS A 4 10.16 -13.57 -4.76
C CYS A 4 9.40 -13.04 -5.97
N ARG A 5 9.86 -11.94 -6.60
CA ARG A 5 9.18 -11.29 -7.73
C ARG A 5 8.94 -12.25 -8.92
N PRO A 6 9.89 -13.10 -9.35
CA PRO A 6 9.64 -14.09 -10.41
C PRO A 6 8.59 -15.16 -10.02
N LEU A 7 8.42 -15.43 -8.72
CA LEU A 7 7.39 -16.34 -8.22
C LEU A 7 6.03 -15.64 -8.16
N ALA A 8 5.99 -14.37 -7.72
CA ALA A 8 4.79 -13.55 -7.71
C ALA A 8 4.22 -13.33 -9.12
N ALA A 9 5.08 -13.21 -10.14
CA ALA A 9 4.68 -13.14 -11.55
C ALA A 9 3.90 -14.37 -12.04
N ARG A 10 3.93 -15.50 -11.31
CA ARG A 10 3.16 -16.72 -11.60
C ARG A 10 1.83 -16.76 -10.84
N SER A 11 1.57 -15.80 -9.96
CA SER A 11 0.30 -15.70 -9.25
C SER A 11 -0.85 -15.47 -10.23
N ARG A 12 -1.97 -16.15 -10.00
CA ARG A 12 -3.23 -15.94 -10.74
C ARG A 12 -4.19 -15.01 -10.00
N ILE A 13 -3.73 -14.26 -9.00
CA ILE A 13 -4.62 -13.46 -8.16
C ILE A 13 -5.37 -12.38 -8.95
N LEU A 14 -4.71 -11.75 -9.93
CA LEU A 14 -5.37 -10.78 -10.82
C LEU A 14 -6.51 -11.44 -11.61
N GLU A 15 -6.27 -12.60 -12.23
CA GLU A 15 -7.29 -13.36 -12.96
C GLU A 15 -8.46 -13.77 -12.06
N LYS A 16 -8.16 -14.33 -10.87
CA LYS A 16 -9.16 -14.72 -9.87
C LYS A 16 -10.05 -13.56 -9.43
N LEU A 17 -9.49 -12.35 -9.42
CA LEU A 17 -10.19 -11.12 -9.07
C LEU A 17 -10.72 -10.37 -10.29
N GLY A 18 -10.48 -10.83 -11.53
CA GLY A 18 -10.86 -10.09 -12.74
C GLY A 18 -10.24 -8.68 -12.80
N LEU A 19 -9.03 -8.50 -12.29
CA LEU A 19 -8.30 -7.23 -12.29
C LEU A 19 -7.39 -7.15 -13.52
N SER A 20 -7.30 -5.95 -14.10
CA SER A 20 -6.28 -5.64 -15.11
C SER A 20 -5.09 -4.95 -14.45
N PRO A 21 -3.87 -5.13 -14.96
CA PRO A 21 -2.72 -4.37 -14.49
C PRO A 21 -2.96 -2.86 -14.59
N ARG A 22 -2.50 -2.12 -13.57
CA ARG A 22 -2.59 -0.66 -13.45
C ARG A 22 -4.03 -0.12 -13.51
N SER A 23 -5.03 -0.92 -13.14
CA SER A 23 -6.44 -0.52 -13.15
C SER A 23 -7.11 -0.43 -11.77
N TYR A 24 -6.33 -0.53 -10.68
CA TYR A 24 -6.85 -0.46 -9.31
C TYR A 24 -5.82 0.16 -8.36
N ALA A 25 -6.30 0.65 -7.21
CA ALA A 25 -5.48 0.96 -6.05
C ALA A 25 -5.44 -0.25 -5.12
N LEU A 26 -4.28 -0.53 -4.55
CA LEU A 26 -4.13 -1.51 -3.47
C LEU A 26 -4.06 -0.77 -2.14
N MET A 27 -4.92 -1.13 -1.20
CA MET A 27 -4.93 -0.54 0.14
C MET A 27 -4.47 -1.53 1.20
N THR A 28 -3.69 -1.04 2.16
CA THR A 28 -3.43 -1.73 3.43
C THR A 28 -3.57 -0.74 4.58
N LEU A 29 -4.13 -1.21 5.69
CA LEU A 29 -4.35 -0.38 6.88
C LEU A 29 -4.32 -1.31 8.09
N HIS A 30 -3.51 -1.01 9.10
CA HIS A 30 -3.35 -1.84 10.30
C HIS A 30 -2.68 -1.16 11.51
N ARG A 31 -2.14 0.06 11.34
CA ARG A 31 -1.45 0.78 12.41
C ARG A 31 -2.45 1.24 13.47
N PRO A 32 -2.15 1.03 14.77
CA PRO A 32 -2.98 1.52 15.88
C PRO A 32 -3.42 2.98 15.74
N SER A 33 -2.52 3.86 15.32
CA SER A 33 -2.78 5.30 15.13
C SER A 33 -3.90 5.62 14.13
N ASN A 34 -4.20 4.70 13.21
CA ASN A 34 -5.27 4.87 12.23
C ASN A 34 -6.52 4.06 12.56
N VAL A 35 -6.36 2.87 13.14
CA VAL A 35 -7.48 1.91 13.27
C VAL A 35 -8.07 1.83 14.66
N ASP A 36 -7.37 2.25 15.71
CA ASP A 36 -7.90 2.13 17.07
C ASP A 36 -8.77 3.32 17.48
N ASP A 37 -8.57 4.49 16.86
CA ASP A 37 -9.46 5.65 17.01
C ASP A 37 -10.58 5.58 15.94
N PRO A 38 -11.85 5.41 16.35
CA PRO A 38 -12.98 5.38 15.42
C PRO A 38 -13.12 6.65 14.59
N ALA A 39 -12.73 7.82 15.12
CA ALA A 39 -12.81 9.07 14.38
C ALA A 39 -11.80 9.07 13.22
N ALA A 40 -10.53 8.77 13.51
CA ALA A 40 -9.49 8.63 12.49
C ALA A 40 -9.84 7.57 11.43
N LEU A 41 -10.32 6.40 11.85
CA LEU A 41 -10.74 5.33 10.93
C LEU A 41 -11.89 5.77 10.03
N SER A 42 -12.87 6.49 10.59
CA SER A 42 -14.00 7.04 9.84
C SER A 42 -13.54 8.03 8.76
N GLN A 43 -12.59 8.93 9.07
CA GLN A 43 -12.03 9.85 8.08
C GLN A 43 -11.39 9.11 6.89
N ILE A 44 -10.61 8.06 7.18
CA ILE A 44 -10.02 7.22 6.11
C ILE A 44 -11.13 6.55 5.29
N VAL A 45 -12.15 5.96 5.93
CA VAL A 45 -13.29 5.35 5.22
C VAL A 45 -14.01 6.34 4.32
N THR A 46 -14.21 7.59 4.78
CA THR A 46 -14.76 8.68 3.94
C THR A 46 -13.89 8.94 2.72
N ALA A 47 -12.57 9.04 2.89
CA ALA A 47 -11.63 9.23 1.78
C ALA A 47 -11.70 8.10 0.75
N ILE A 48 -11.78 6.85 1.21
CA ILE A 48 -11.93 5.66 0.37
C ILE A 48 -13.26 5.69 -0.40
N GLY A 49 -14.34 6.12 0.26
CA GLY A 49 -15.66 6.32 -0.38
C GLY A 49 -15.61 7.30 -1.55
N LEU A 50 -14.80 8.35 -1.46
CA LEU A 50 -14.60 9.32 -2.54
C LEU A 50 -13.65 8.80 -3.63
N LEU A 51 -12.54 8.18 -3.23
CA LEU A 51 -11.50 7.74 -4.16
C LEU A 51 -11.93 6.57 -5.07
N GLN A 52 -12.81 5.69 -4.57
CA GLN A 52 -13.28 4.53 -5.33
C GLN A 52 -14.01 4.91 -6.63
N GLU A 53 -14.59 6.11 -6.70
CA GLU A 53 -15.20 6.66 -7.91
C GLU A 53 -14.18 6.94 -9.03
N ARG A 54 -12.91 7.17 -8.67
CA ARG A 54 -11.83 7.40 -9.64
C ARG A 54 -11.11 6.11 -10.01
N LEU A 55 -10.86 5.25 -9.02
CA LEU A 55 -10.06 4.04 -9.19
C LEU A 55 -10.59 2.94 -8.24
N PRO A 56 -10.91 1.72 -8.74
CA PRO A 56 -11.34 0.63 -7.87
C PRO A 56 -10.27 0.32 -6.81
N ILE A 57 -10.70 -0.04 -5.61
CA ILE A 57 -9.81 -0.26 -4.47
C ILE A 57 -9.87 -1.73 -4.06
N VAL A 58 -8.72 -2.38 -4.05
CA VAL A 58 -8.54 -3.75 -3.53
C VAL A 58 -7.97 -3.63 -2.12
N PHE A 59 -8.64 -4.20 -1.13
CA PHE A 59 -8.27 -4.05 0.27
C PHE A 59 -8.18 -5.41 0.98
N PRO A 60 -7.00 -6.06 0.98
CA PRO A 60 -6.71 -7.18 1.88
C PRO A 60 -6.73 -6.68 3.33
N VAL A 61 -7.81 -7.00 4.04
CA VAL A 61 -8.11 -6.40 5.35
C VAL A 61 -7.35 -7.14 6.44
N HIS A 62 -6.49 -6.43 7.15
CA HIS A 62 -5.80 -6.98 8.31
C HIS A 62 -6.82 -7.35 9.41
N PRO A 63 -6.68 -8.48 10.14
CA PRO A 63 -7.64 -8.90 11.16
C PRO A 63 -7.93 -7.84 12.23
N ARG A 64 -6.90 -7.06 12.64
CA ARG A 64 -7.07 -5.91 13.53
C ARG A 64 -8.05 -4.89 12.97
N THR A 65 -7.85 -4.50 11.72
CA THR A 65 -8.63 -3.45 11.05
C THR A 65 -10.06 -3.91 10.84
N LEU A 66 -10.26 -5.18 10.48
CA LEU A 66 -11.59 -5.77 10.38
C LEU A 66 -12.35 -5.67 11.72
N ALA A 67 -11.72 -6.07 12.82
CA ALA A 67 -12.32 -5.98 14.14
C ALA A 67 -12.65 -4.53 14.56
N ARG A 68 -11.82 -3.56 14.15
CA ARG A 68 -12.06 -2.14 14.43
C ARG A 68 -13.17 -1.54 13.56
N LEU A 69 -13.26 -1.93 12.29
CA LEU A 69 -14.37 -1.58 11.41
C LEU A 69 -15.70 -2.10 11.93
N ASP A 70 -15.72 -3.33 12.47
CA ASP A 70 -16.90 -3.92 13.10
C ASP A 70 -17.30 -3.13 14.37
N ALA A 71 -16.33 -2.87 15.25
CA ALA A 71 -16.57 -2.14 16.51
C ALA A 71 -17.02 -0.68 16.29
N ALA A 72 -16.59 -0.04 15.21
CA ALA A 72 -16.98 1.32 14.83
C ALA A 72 -18.24 1.37 13.95
N HIS A 73 -18.86 0.23 13.62
CA HIS A 73 -19.98 0.12 12.68
C HIS A 73 -19.69 0.67 11.28
N LEU A 74 -18.42 0.68 10.85
CA LEU A 74 -17.96 1.19 9.56
C LEU A 74 -17.84 0.12 8.48
N ARG A 75 -17.85 -1.17 8.86
CA ARG A 75 -17.70 -2.27 7.90
C ARG A 75 -18.79 -2.27 6.84
N ALA A 76 -20.06 -2.14 7.24
CA ALA A 76 -21.18 -2.10 6.31
C ALA A 76 -21.07 -0.94 5.31
N THR A 77 -20.52 0.20 5.75
CA THR A 77 -20.24 1.34 4.87
C THR A 77 -19.24 0.94 3.78
N LEU A 78 -18.10 0.33 4.12
CA LEU A 78 -17.12 -0.11 3.13
C LEU A 78 -17.67 -1.21 2.20
N GLU A 79 -18.40 -2.19 2.74
CA GLU A 79 -18.99 -3.28 1.94
C GLU A 79 -20.09 -2.77 1.00
N SER A 80 -20.71 -1.62 1.30
CA SER A 80 -21.71 -0.99 0.43
C SER A 80 -21.11 -0.23 -0.77
N LEU A 81 -19.80 0.06 -0.74
CA LEU A 81 -19.11 0.77 -1.82
C LEU A 81 -18.86 -0.18 -3.00
N SER A 82 -19.45 0.13 -4.15
CA SER A 82 -19.51 -0.77 -5.31
C SER A 82 -18.14 -1.09 -5.94
N ARG A 83 -17.14 -0.23 -5.77
CA ARG A 83 -15.78 -0.43 -6.32
C ARG A 83 -14.71 -0.60 -5.26
N VAL A 84 -15.11 -0.89 -4.02
CA VAL A 84 -14.19 -1.35 -2.96
C VAL A 84 -14.36 -2.85 -2.79
N ARG A 85 -13.26 -3.58 -2.94
CA ARG A 85 -13.23 -5.03 -2.72
C ARG A 85 -12.41 -5.37 -1.50
N MET A 86 -13.11 -5.66 -0.41
CA MET A 86 -12.49 -6.22 0.80
C MET A 86 -12.14 -7.69 0.56
N LEU A 87 -10.90 -8.06 0.88
CA LEU A 87 -10.38 -9.42 0.78
C LEU A 87 -9.91 -9.91 2.16
N PRO A 88 -9.96 -11.23 2.44
CA PRO A 88 -9.22 -11.77 3.56
C PRO A 88 -7.70 -11.53 3.38
N PRO A 89 -6.89 -11.66 4.46
CA PRO A 89 -5.44 -11.59 4.34
C PRO A 89 -4.91 -12.51 3.24
N THR A 90 -4.14 -11.94 2.33
CA THR A 90 -3.57 -12.62 1.16
C THR A 90 -2.18 -13.16 1.46
N GLY A 91 -1.83 -14.31 0.87
CA GLY A 91 -0.45 -14.82 0.94
C GLY A 91 0.55 -13.87 0.27
N TYR A 92 1.80 -13.89 0.71
CA TYR A 92 2.81 -12.91 0.28
C TYR A 92 3.00 -12.83 -1.24
N LEU A 93 3.03 -13.97 -1.96
CA LEU A 93 3.21 -13.96 -3.42
C LEU A 93 2.02 -13.34 -4.16
N ASP A 94 0.80 -13.58 -3.69
CA ASP A 94 -0.41 -12.97 -4.24
C ASP A 94 -0.45 -11.47 -3.91
N PHE A 95 -0.05 -11.10 -2.69
CA PHE A 95 0.03 -9.70 -2.29
C PHE A 95 1.08 -8.94 -3.12
N LEU A 96 2.28 -9.49 -3.31
CA LEU A 96 3.33 -8.90 -4.12
C LEU A 96 2.89 -8.73 -5.59
N ALA A 97 2.16 -9.70 -6.14
CA ALA A 97 1.56 -9.58 -7.46
C ALA A 97 0.52 -8.45 -7.54
N LEU A 98 -0.26 -8.26 -6.46
CA LEU A 98 -1.20 -7.14 -6.36
C LEU A 98 -0.48 -5.79 -6.24
N GLU A 99 0.62 -5.70 -5.50
CA GLU A 99 1.41 -4.48 -5.37
C GLU A 99 2.03 -4.06 -6.70
N GLU A 100 2.74 -4.99 -7.36
CA GLU A 100 3.47 -4.73 -8.61
C GLU A 100 2.54 -4.26 -9.74
N ASN A 101 1.30 -4.75 -9.74
CA ASN A 101 0.31 -4.41 -10.75
C ASN A 101 -0.67 -3.31 -10.33
N ALA A 102 -0.56 -2.77 -9.11
CA ALA A 102 -1.40 -1.66 -8.69
C ALA A 102 -1.05 -0.39 -9.48
N ARG A 103 -2.05 0.47 -9.70
CA ARG A 103 -1.82 1.83 -10.22
C ARG A 103 -1.36 2.78 -9.11
N LEU A 104 -1.82 2.54 -7.89
CA LEU A 104 -1.55 3.34 -6.70
C LEU A 104 -1.58 2.42 -5.48
N ILE A 105 -0.71 2.66 -4.51
CA ILE A 105 -0.75 1.99 -3.21
C ILE A 105 -1.16 3.01 -2.13
N LEU A 106 -2.14 2.66 -1.30
CA LEU A 106 -2.52 3.38 -0.10
C LEU A 106 -2.08 2.54 1.10
N THR A 107 -1.22 3.05 1.98
CA THR A 107 -0.70 2.23 3.08
C THR A 107 -0.35 3.01 4.34
N ASP A 108 -0.40 2.35 5.49
CA ASP A 108 0.23 2.80 6.73
C ASP A 108 1.42 1.90 7.16
N SER A 109 1.78 0.92 6.32
CA SER A 109 2.89 0.00 6.55
C SER A 109 4.22 0.62 6.14
N GLY A 110 5.23 0.49 6.99
CA GLY A 110 6.59 0.90 6.65
C GLY A 110 7.21 0.03 5.55
N GLY A 111 6.98 -1.30 5.62
CA GLY A 111 7.52 -2.23 4.62
C GLY A 111 6.91 -2.02 3.24
N ILE A 112 5.60 -1.77 3.17
CA ILE A 112 4.92 -1.52 1.88
C ILE A 112 5.37 -0.19 1.26
N GLN A 113 5.70 0.82 2.07
CA GLN A 113 6.31 2.06 1.54
C GLN A 113 7.65 1.77 0.84
N GLU A 114 8.48 0.88 1.40
CA GLU A 114 9.75 0.48 0.80
C GLU A 114 9.53 -0.39 -0.45
N GLU A 115 8.61 -1.36 -0.39
CA GLU A 115 8.28 -2.23 -1.52
C GLU A 115 7.71 -1.44 -2.70
N ALA A 116 6.85 -0.45 -2.46
CA ALA A 116 6.27 0.41 -3.50
C ALA A 116 7.33 1.16 -4.32
N VAL A 117 8.39 1.68 -3.67
CA VAL A 117 9.53 2.32 -4.36
C VAL A 117 10.24 1.34 -5.28
N VAL A 118 10.56 0.14 -4.77
CA VAL A 118 11.30 -0.88 -5.55
C VAL A 118 10.45 -1.41 -6.72
N LEU A 119 9.13 -1.45 -6.55
CA LEU A 119 8.18 -1.84 -7.60
C LEU A 119 7.80 -0.69 -8.52
N GLU A 120 8.31 0.52 -8.26
CA GLU A 120 8.02 1.71 -9.06
C GLU A 120 6.52 1.95 -9.17
N VAL A 121 5.83 1.87 -8.02
CA VAL A 121 4.39 2.12 -7.89
C VAL A 121 4.18 3.34 -7.00
N PRO A 122 3.44 4.37 -7.46
CA PRO A 122 3.10 5.52 -6.61
C PRO A 122 2.42 5.08 -5.32
N CYS A 123 2.84 5.68 -4.21
CA CYS A 123 2.40 5.35 -2.86
C CYS A 123 1.87 6.60 -2.15
N VAL A 124 0.75 6.46 -1.47
CA VAL A 124 0.22 7.44 -0.53
C VAL A 124 0.20 6.82 0.84
N THR A 125 1.03 7.37 1.71
CA THR A 125 1.12 6.95 3.09
C THR A 125 0.04 7.63 3.91
N LEU A 126 -0.86 6.85 4.50
CA LEU A 126 -1.97 7.28 5.35
C LEU A 126 -1.48 7.59 6.78
N ARG A 127 -0.39 8.36 6.90
CA ARG A 127 0.23 8.76 8.17
C ARG A 127 0.77 10.18 8.05
N ASP A 128 0.85 10.90 9.16
CA ASP A 128 1.43 12.26 9.19
C ASP A 128 2.95 12.26 9.14
N ASN A 129 3.59 11.12 9.43
CA ASN A 129 5.03 10.95 9.42
C ASN A 129 5.41 9.53 8.96
N THR A 130 6.67 9.36 8.58
CA THR A 130 7.25 8.07 8.23
C THR A 130 8.69 7.95 8.73
N GLU A 131 9.04 6.75 9.15
CA GLU A 131 10.41 6.30 9.44
C GLU A 131 11.22 6.00 8.16
N ARG A 132 10.62 6.18 6.97
CA ARG A 132 11.18 5.91 5.65
C ARG A 132 11.28 7.19 4.79
N PRO A 133 12.01 8.24 5.21
CA PRO A 133 12.06 9.51 4.48
C PRO A 133 12.55 9.35 3.04
N VAL A 134 13.45 8.39 2.79
CA VAL A 134 13.95 8.04 1.45
C VAL A 134 12.83 7.70 0.45
N THR A 135 11.69 7.18 0.91
CA THR A 135 10.54 6.88 0.03
C THR A 135 9.85 8.16 -0.44
N ILE A 136 9.87 9.22 0.38
CA ILE A 136 9.34 10.55 0.04
C ILE A 136 10.35 11.28 -0.85
N GLU A 137 11.63 11.26 -0.46
CA GLU A 137 12.73 11.91 -1.20
C GLU A 137 12.90 11.35 -2.62
N SER A 138 12.60 10.07 -2.82
CA SER A 138 12.62 9.43 -4.15
C SER A 138 11.44 9.80 -5.05
N GLY A 139 10.42 10.48 -4.51
CA GLY A 139 9.23 10.92 -5.24
C GLY A 139 8.15 9.85 -5.41
N TRP A 140 8.42 8.60 -5.03
CA TRP A 140 7.48 7.48 -5.15
C TRP A 140 6.40 7.47 -4.08
N ASN A 141 6.63 8.11 -2.92
CA ASN A 141 5.69 8.12 -1.80
C ASN A 141 5.34 9.55 -1.36
N ARG A 142 4.11 9.76 -0.89
CA ARG A 142 3.63 11.03 -0.32
C ARG A 142 2.86 10.79 0.97
N LEU A 143 3.08 11.63 1.98
CA LEU A 143 2.33 11.59 3.24
C LEU A 143 1.00 12.32 3.10
N ALA A 144 -0.09 11.64 3.41
CA ALA A 144 -1.44 12.21 3.39
C ALA A 144 -2.10 12.34 4.78
N GLY A 145 -1.55 11.71 5.82
CA GLY A 145 -2.25 11.64 7.11
C GLY A 145 -3.55 10.82 7.01
N ASN A 146 -4.54 11.22 7.79
CA ASN A 146 -5.87 10.60 7.82
C ASN A 146 -7.01 11.55 7.38
N ASP A 147 -6.69 12.78 6.99
CA ASP A 147 -7.67 13.77 6.54
C ASP A 147 -8.23 13.40 5.14
N PRO A 148 -9.57 13.36 4.94
CA PRO A 148 -10.15 12.86 3.69
C PRO A 148 -9.82 13.71 2.47
N GLU A 149 -9.83 15.04 2.62
CA GLU A 149 -9.55 15.97 1.53
C GLU A 149 -8.09 15.84 1.10
N ARG A 150 -7.17 15.80 2.06
CA ARG A 150 -5.74 15.59 1.81
C ARG A 150 -5.44 14.24 1.19
N ILE A 151 -6.06 13.15 1.68
CA ILE A 151 -5.92 11.83 1.06
C ILE A 151 -6.38 11.86 -0.38
N LEU A 152 -7.58 12.39 -0.65
CA LEU A 152 -8.14 12.43 -2.00
C LEU A 152 -7.29 13.30 -2.93
N ALA A 153 -6.86 14.48 -2.49
CA ALA A 153 -6.01 15.39 -3.26
C ALA A 153 -4.65 14.75 -3.56
N THR A 154 -4.01 14.13 -2.56
CA THR A 154 -2.69 13.49 -2.72
C THR A 154 -2.78 12.28 -3.67
N ALA A 155 -3.77 11.40 -3.47
CA ALA A 155 -4.01 10.28 -4.36
C ALA A 155 -4.31 10.74 -5.78
N THR A 156 -5.09 11.82 -5.93
CA THR A 156 -5.43 12.39 -7.23
C THR A 156 -4.20 12.92 -7.96
N ALA A 157 -3.36 13.69 -7.26
CA ALA A 157 -2.09 14.16 -7.80
C ALA A 157 -1.19 12.99 -8.24
N CYS A 158 -1.06 11.94 -7.43
CA CYS A 158 -0.29 10.74 -7.80
C CYS A 158 -0.83 10.00 -9.04
N LEU A 159 -2.12 10.11 -9.35
CA LEU A 159 -2.74 9.45 -10.50
C LEU A 159 -2.60 10.23 -11.81
N GLU A 160 -2.39 11.55 -11.70
CA GLU A 160 -2.35 12.50 -12.82
C GLU A 160 -0.92 12.93 -13.17
N GLU A 161 -0.07 13.07 -12.17
CA GLU A 161 1.31 13.45 -12.35
C GLU A 161 2.14 12.26 -12.83
N THR A 162 3.16 12.54 -13.63
CA THR A 162 4.31 11.63 -13.79
C THR A 162 5.40 12.15 -12.85
N PRO A 163 5.59 11.57 -11.65
CA PRO A 163 6.53 12.14 -10.71
C PRO A 163 7.95 12.11 -11.29
N GLY A 164 8.74 13.13 -10.92
CA GLY A 164 10.19 13.15 -11.14
C GLY A 164 10.87 12.16 -10.20
N HIS A 165 10.69 10.87 -10.45
CA HIS A 165 11.25 9.81 -9.63
C HIS A 165 12.78 9.76 -9.80
N SER A 166 13.52 9.76 -8.70
CA SER A 166 14.99 9.66 -8.72
C SER A 166 15.51 8.22 -8.85
N GLY A 167 14.62 7.28 -9.21
CA GLY A 167 14.91 5.85 -9.35
C GLY A 167 14.90 5.11 -8.01
N ILE A 168 15.40 3.87 -8.03
CA ILE A 168 15.49 3.02 -6.83
C ILE A 168 16.69 3.48 -5.97
N PRO A 169 16.52 3.69 -4.65
CA PRO A 169 17.62 4.09 -3.78
C PRO A 169 18.83 3.13 -3.82
N PRO A 170 20.06 3.62 -3.62
CA PRO A 170 21.25 2.77 -3.58
C PRO A 170 21.11 1.63 -2.56
N LEU A 171 21.67 0.46 -2.91
CA LEU A 171 21.68 -0.77 -2.10
C LEU A 171 20.33 -1.49 -1.98
N TRP A 172 19.26 -0.99 -2.59
CA TRP A 172 17.96 -1.67 -2.67
C TRP A 172 17.91 -2.67 -3.83
N ASP A 173 18.99 -3.42 -4.00
CA ASP A 173 19.26 -4.31 -5.14
C ASP A 173 19.01 -5.80 -4.83
N GLY A 174 18.44 -6.09 -3.65
CA GLY A 174 18.14 -7.46 -3.22
C GLY A 174 19.34 -8.23 -2.67
N ARG A 175 20.52 -7.59 -2.56
CA ARG A 175 21.76 -8.24 -2.06
C ARG A 175 22.02 -7.97 -0.58
N ALA A 176 21.00 -7.58 0.19
CA ALA A 176 21.14 -7.31 1.62
C ALA A 176 21.69 -8.52 2.38
N ALA A 177 21.17 -9.73 2.10
CA ALA A 177 21.64 -10.97 2.73
C ALA A 177 23.12 -11.24 2.44
N GLU A 178 23.58 -11.09 1.19
CA GLU A 178 24.99 -11.26 0.79
C GLU A 178 25.92 -10.24 1.48
N ARG A 179 25.44 -9.03 1.77
CA ARG A 179 26.23 -8.01 2.49
C ARG A 179 26.30 -8.32 3.97
N ILE A 180 25.17 -8.73 4.57
CA ILE A 180 25.09 -9.11 5.98
C ILE A 180 25.98 -10.32 6.25
N GLU A 181 25.91 -11.35 5.40
CA GLU A 181 26.74 -12.55 5.52
C GLU A 181 28.23 -12.22 5.46
N ARG A 182 28.67 -11.41 4.48
CA ARG A 182 30.06 -10.92 4.43
C ARG A 182 30.52 -10.20 5.70
N VAL A 183 29.66 -9.37 6.30
CA VAL A 183 29.97 -8.69 7.55
C VAL A 183 30.12 -9.71 8.68
N LEU A 184 29.16 -10.62 8.84
CA LEU A 184 29.18 -11.63 9.90
C LEU A 184 30.37 -12.59 9.80
N CYS A 185 30.73 -13.00 8.58
CA CYS A 185 31.85 -13.91 8.34
C CYS A 185 33.22 -13.22 8.36
N GLY A 186 33.29 -11.91 8.09
CA GLY A 186 34.53 -11.12 8.13
C GLY A 186 34.96 -10.67 9.53
N PHE A 187 34.20 -11.00 10.57
CA PHE A 187 34.57 -10.74 11.98
C PHE A 187 35.42 -11.85 12.61
N PHE A 188 35.66 -12.96 11.91
CA PHE A 188 36.54 -14.07 12.32
C PHE A 188 37.79 -14.12 11.45
#